data_AF-A0A6V7I349-F1
#
_entry.id   AF-A0A6V7I349-F1
#
_cell.length_a   1.000
_cell.length_b   1.000
_cell.length_c   1.000
_cell.angle_alpha   90.00
_cell.angle_beta   90.00
_cell.angle_gamma   90.00
#
_symmetry.space_group_name_H-M   'P 1'
#
loop_
_entity.id
_entity.type
_entity.pdbx_description
1 polymer ?
#
loop_
_entity_poly.entity_id
_entity_poly.type
_entity_poly.pdbx_seq_one_letter_code
_entity_poly.pdbx_strand_id
1 'polypeptide(L)'
;NELLGKSLFTYTHPEDHDDLARNLTPESNHLAITSSADQSPSSSDSVIISDTRNFREQRRNFQLKIAQRTNARSEHTQYKCFELNGVLRLADFCRNDRGGNREHTTTSNDIIFVGIARLMQRRLTELSLFEATKQEYVTRHLIDGRIIFCDHRISVVAGYMSEEVSGANAFRFMHADDVRWTMIGLRQ
;
A
#
# COMPACT_ATOMS: atom_id res chain seq x y z
N ASN A 1 -0.32 5.18 20.09
CA ASN A 1 0.99 5.71 20.51
C ASN A 1 2.19 4.89 20.09
N GLU A 2 2.06 3.62 19.66
CA GLU A 2 3.25 2.78 19.38
C GLU A 2 4.10 3.15 18.15
N LEU A 3 3.52 3.91 17.21
CA LEU A 3 4.17 4.33 15.95
C LEU A 3 4.75 5.75 16.00
N LEU A 4 4.35 6.56 17.00
CA LEU A 4 4.77 7.95 17.10
C LEU A 4 6.27 8.02 17.47
N GLY A 5 7.01 8.90 16.79
CA GLY A 5 8.44 9.11 17.05
C GLY A 5 9.36 8.00 16.54
N LYS A 6 8.84 7.03 15.78
CA LYS A 6 9.62 5.96 15.17
C LYS A 6 9.75 6.16 13.68
N SER A 7 10.86 5.66 13.14
CA SER A 7 11.10 5.66 11.70
C SER A 7 10.11 4.74 10.99
N LEU A 8 9.51 5.23 9.90
CA LEU A 8 8.63 4.42 9.05
C LEU A 8 9.39 3.23 8.42
N PHE A 9 10.70 3.39 8.16
CA PHE A 9 11.56 2.32 7.63
C PHE A 9 11.58 1.07 8.52
N THR A 10 11.46 1.23 9.84
CA THR A 10 11.43 0.10 10.79
C THR A 10 10.23 -0.84 10.55
N TYR A 11 9.15 -0.31 9.98
CA TYR A 11 7.91 -1.05 9.73
C TYR A 11 7.71 -1.38 8.25
N THR A 12 8.58 -0.88 7.40
CA THR A 12 8.49 -1.04 5.94
C THR A 12 9.25 -2.29 5.52
N HIS A 13 8.70 -3.05 4.58
CA HIS A 13 9.39 -4.19 3.99
C HIS A 13 10.73 -3.75 3.36
N PRO A 14 11.84 -4.48 3.57
CA PRO A 14 13.16 -4.06 3.10
C PRO A 14 13.25 -3.76 1.60
N GLU A 15 12.52 -4.50 0.76
CA GLU A 15 12.46 -4.25 -0.69
C GLU A 15 11.89 -2.88 -1.06
N ASP A 16 11.07 -2.28 -0.20
CA ASP A 16 10.39 -1.02 -0.49
C ASP A 16 11.13 0.18 0.14
N HIS A 17 12.31 -0.02 0.75
CA HIS A 17 13.06 1.06 1.42
C HIS A 17 13.55 2.13 0.45
N ASP A 18 14.07 1.73 -0.70
CA ASP A 18 14.54 2.67 -1.73
C ASP A 18 13.36 3.47 -2.30
N ASP A 19 12.23 2.82 -2.52
CA ASP A 19 10.99 3.46 -3.00
C ASP A 19 10.47 4.48 -1.97
N LEU A 20 10.46 4.11 -0.69
CA LEU A 20 10.07 5.01 0.38
C LEU A 20 11.00 6.23 0.47
N ALA A 21 12.32 6.01 0.42
CA ALA A 21 13.31 7.08 0.49
C ALA A 21 13.15 8.07 -0.66
N ARG A 22 12.97 7.57 -1.89
CA ARG A 22 12.72 8.41 -3.08
C ARG A 22 11.45 9.23 -2.93
N ASN A 23 10.36 8.64 -2.44
CA ASN A 23 9.08 9.35 -2.28
C ASN A 23 9.10 10.41 -1.16
N LEU A 24 9.88 10.18 -0.10
CA LEU A 24 10.05 11.15 0.99
C LEU A 24 11.09 12.24 0.69
N THR A 25 11.92 12.04 -0.33
CA THR A 25 12.90 13.04 -0.76
C THR A 25 12.19 14.14 -1.57
N PRO A 26 12.36 15.43 -1.20
CA PRO A 26 11.86 16.54 -2.00
C PRO A 26 12.55 16.60 -3.36
N GLU A 27 11.78 16.84 -4.41
CA GLU A 27 12.36 17.13 -5.73
C GLU A 27 12.94 18.55 -5.69
N SER A 28 14.24 18.69 -5.96
CA SER A 28 14.85 20.01 -6.18
C SER A 28 14.25 20.61 -7.43
N ASN A 29 13.66 21.81 -7.32
CA ASN A 29 13.29 22.63 -8.48
C ASN A 29 14.58 23.01 -9.22
N HIS A 30 15.04 22.16 -10.14
CA HIS A 30 15.97 22.59 -11.17
C HIS A 30 15.16 23.43 -12.18
N LEU A 31 15.07 24.73 -11.92
CA LEU A 31 14.97 25.67 -13.04
C LEU A 31 16.23 25.45 -13.88
N ALA A 32 16.06 24.90 -15.08
CA ALA A 32 17.11 24.83 -16.08
C ALA A 32 17.52 26.27 -16.43
N ILE A 33 18.51 26.82 -15.72
CA ILE A 33 19.20 28.02 -16.14
C ILE A 33 20.16 27.58 -17.24
N THR A 34 19.70 27.73 -18.48
CA THR A 34 20.58 27.78 -19.64
C THR A 34 21.37 29.08 -19.59
N SER A 35 22.61 29.06 -19.09
CA SER A 35 23.64 30.04 -19.48
C SER A 35 25.00 29.70 -18.84
N SER A 36 25.90 29.22 -19.69
CA SER A 36 27.32 29.61 -19.84
C SER A 36 28.19 29.92 -18.60
N ALA A 37 29.29 29.16 -18.57
CA ALA A 37 30.66 29.50 -18.14
C ALA A 37 31.02 29.42 -16.65
N ASP A 38 32.00 28.55 -16.41
CA ASP A 38 33.09 28.57 -15.43
C ASP A 38 32.76 28.70 -13.93
N GLN A 39 32.84 27.54 -13.23
CA GLN A 39 33.79 27.33 -12.12
C GLN A 39 33.73 25.89 -11.56
N SER A 40 34.89 25.41 -11.13
CA SER A 40 35.23 24.06 -10.64
C SER A 40 34.44 23.57 -9.41
N PRO A 41 34.44 22.25 -9.11
CA PRO A 41 33.50 21.64 -8.18
C PRO A 41 34.02 21.70 -6.73
N SER A 42 33.28 22.37 -5.84
CA SER A 42 33.44 22.21 -4.39
C SER A 42 32.27 21.40 -3.82
N SER A 43 32.59 20.25 -3.21
CA SER A 43 31.80 19.51 -2.21
C SER A 43 30.26 19.58 -2.32
N SER A 44 29.71 18.53 -2.91
CA SER A 44 28.32 18.34 -3.37
C SER A 44 27.21 18.30 -2.30
N ASP A 45 27.43 18.71 -1.05
CA ASP A 45 26.42 18.57 0.03
C ASP A 45 25.78 19.88 0.49
N SER A 46 26.19 21.03 -0.04
CA SER A 46 25.76 22.35 0.46
C SER A 46 24.72 23.06 -0.41
N VAL A 47 24.37 22.53 -1.59
CA VAL A 47 23.55 23.25 -2.59
C VAL A 47 22.04 23.16 -2.34
N ILE A 48 21.58 22.33 -1.39
CA ILE A 48 20.14 22.19 -1.06
C ILE A 48 19.64 23.34 -0.15
N ILE A 49 20.54 24.14 0.42
CA ILE A 49 20.26 24.92 1.63
C ILE A 49 19.66 26.31 1.38
N SER A 50 19.66 26.87 0.17
CA SER A 50 19.34 28.30 0.01
C SER A 50 17.87 28.67 -0.22
N ASP A 51 16.96 27.76 -0.58
CA ASP A 51 15.63 28.15 -1.08
C ASP A 51 14.43 27.34 -0.56
N THR A 52 14.54 26.75 0.63
CA THR A 52 13.40 26.09 1.31
C THR A 52 12.25 27.05 1.67
N ARG A 53 12.49 28.37 1.64
CA ARG A 53 11.42 29.40 1.80
C ARG A 53 10.37 29.35 0.69
N ASN A 54 10.73 28.81 -0.48
CA ASN A 54 9.85 28.67 -1.65
C ASN A 54 9.48 27.21 -1.95
N PHE A 55 9.56 26.32 -0.95
CA PHE A 55 9.15 24.93 -1.12
C PHE A 55 7.68 24.85 -1.53
N ARG A 56 7.44 24.35 -2.75
CA ARG A 56 6.10 24.09 -3.25
C ARG A 56 5.65 22.73 -2.78
N GLU A 57 4.38 22.64 -2.41
CA GLU A 57 3.76 21.36 -2.05
C GLU A 57 3.90 20.35 -3.19
N GLN A 58 4.47 19.18 -2.89
CA GLN A 58 4.70 18.11 -3.87
C GLN A 58 3.79 16.92 -3.56
N ARG A 59 2.86 16.61 -4.46
CA ARG A 59 1.98 15.44 -4.29
C ARG A 59 2.79 14.16 -4.46
N ARG A 60 2.50 13.15 -3.63
CA ARG A 60 3.08 11.81 -3.70
C ARG A 60 1.97 10.77 -3.65
N ASN A 61 2.06 9.77 -4.53
CA ASN A 61 1.27 8.56 -4.50
C ASN A 61 2.23 7.38 -4.69
N PHE A 62 2.29 6.47 -3.72
CA PHE A 62 3.13 5.29 -3.77
C PHE A 62 2.54 4.15 -2.94
N GLN A 63 3.02 2.94 -3.18
CA GLN A 63 2.59 1.74 -2.46
C GLN A 63 3.70 1.29 -1.50
N LEU A 64 3.29 0.73 -0.36
CA LEU A 64 4.22 0.28 0.67
C LEU A 64 3.70 -0.96 1.37
N LYS A 65 4.55 -1.98 1.50
CA LYS A 65 4.31 -3.12 2.38
C LYS A 65 4.69 -2.74 3.81
N ILE A 66 3.69 -2.60 4.67
CA ILE A 66 3.86 -2.22 6.09
C ILE A 66 3.59 -3.44 6.98
N ALA A 67 4.45 -3.64 7.97
CA ALA A 67 4.38 -4.72 8.94
C ALA A 67 3.10 -4.64 9.79
N GLN A 68 2.35 -5.72 9.82
CA GLN A 68 1.28 -5.98 10.76
C GLN A 68 1.85 -6.76 11.94
N ARG A 69 1.87 -6.16 13.14
CA ARG A 69 2.09 -6.95 14.35
C ARG A 69 0.84 -7.76 14.64
N THR A 70 1.02 -9.05 14.87
CA THR A 70 0.01 -9.92 15.46
C THR A 70 0.32 -10.08 16.95
N ASN A 71 -0.72 -10.26 17.77
CA ASN A 71 -0.57 -10.34 19.22
C ASN A 71 0.02 -11.68 19.69
N ALA A 72 0.26 -12.63 18.78
CA ALA A 72 0.84 -13.93 19.09
C ALA A 72 2.37 -13.88 18.95
N ARG A 73 3.08 -14.12 20.05
CA ARG A 73 4.55 -14.09 20.16
C ARG A 73 5.30 -15.09 19.23
N SER A 74 4.57 -16.01 18.60
CA SER A 74 5.10 -17.08 17.76
C SER A 74 4.83 -16.88 16.26
N GLU A 75 4.15 -15.80 15.85
CA GLU A 75 3.81 -15.58 14.45
C GLU A 75 4.89 -14.76 13.72
N HIS A 76 5.15 -15.13 12.46
CA HIS A 76 6.08 -14.42 11.58
C HIS A 76 5.52 -13.04 11.25
N THR A 77 6.39 -12.03 11.13
CA THR A 77 6.00 -10.66 10.72
C THR A 77 5.27 -10.71 9.38
N GLN A 78 3.98 -10.37 9.39
CA GLN A 78 3.18 -10.28 8.16
C GLN A 78 3.23 -8.87 7.62
N TYR A 79 3.26 -8.71 6.29
CA TYR A 79 3.22 -7.40 5.64
C TYR A 79 1.92 -7.24 4.84
N LYS A 80 1.33 -6.06 4.94
CA LYS A 80 0.16 -5.66 4.16
C LYS A 80 0.51 -4.49 3.24
N CYS A 81 -0.03 -4.53 2.02
CA CYS A 81 0.17 -3.46 1.05
C CYS A 81 -0.78 -2.29 1.35
N PHE A 82 -0.21 -1.09 1.45
CA PHE A 82 -0.93 0.16 1.62
C PHE A 82 -0.68 1.06 0.42
N GLU A 83 -1.70 1.77 -0.02
CA GLU A 83 -1.59 2.89 -0.94
C GLU A 83 -1.48 4.18 -0.10
N LEU A 84 -0.35 4.89 -0.22
CA LEU A 84 -0.09 6.14 0.46
C LEU A 84 -0.33 7.30 -0.51
N ASN A 85 -1.26 8.17 -0.15
CA ASN A 85 -1.61 9.35 -0.93
C ASN A 85 -1.47 10.60 -0.06
N GLY A 86 -0.64 11.55 -0.48
CA GLY A 86 -0.39 12.73 0.32
C GLY A 86 0.45 13.80 -0.36
N VAL A 87 1.03 14.65 0.47
CA VAL A 87 1.78 15.82 0.04
C VAL A 87 3.01 15.99 0.93
N LEU A 88 4.16 16.24 0.31
CA LEU A 88 5.30 16.85 0.97
C LEU A 88 5.02 18.34 1.09
N ARG A 89 5.05 18.86 2.31
CA ARG A 89 4.82 20.28 2.61
C ARG A 89 5.74 20.74 3.73
N LEU A 90 5.92 22.05 3.82
CA LEU A 90 6.62 22.62 4.97
C LEU A 90 5.75 22.47 6.22
N ALA A 91 6.38 22.16 7.34
CA ALA A 91 5.69 22.04 8.62
C ALA A 91 5.01 23.37 9.02
N ASP A 92 3.86 23.28 9.70
CA ASP A 92 2.99 24.43 9.94
C ASP A 92 3.68 25.55 10.75
N PHE A 93 4.63 25.19 11.62
CA PHE A 93 5.43 26.15 12.40
C PHE A 93 6.32 27.04 11.52
N CYS A 94 6.85 26.53 10.41
CA CYS A 94 7.60 27.34 9.44
C CYS A 94 6.70 28.14 8.50
N ARG A 95 5.44 27.73 8.32
CA ARG A 95 4.50 28.40 7.40
C ARG A 95 3.94 29.70 7.97
N ASN A 96 3.82 29.77 9.30
CA ASN A 96 3.22 30.89 10.02
C ASN A 96 4.22 31.99 10.41
N ASP A 97 5.54 31.76 10.29
CA ASP A 97 6.59 32.72 10.68
C ASP A 97 6.89 33.77 9.59
N ARG A 98 5.86 34.26 8.90
CA ARG A 98 5.99 35.33 7.90
C ARG A 98 6.07 36.74 8.52
N GLY A 99 6.11 36.86 9.84
CA GLY A 99 6.04 38.14 10.55
C GLY A 99 6.95 38.29 11.77
N GLY A 100 7.78 37.31 12.10
CA GLY A 100 8.72 37.36 13.22
C GLY A 100 10.16 37.48 12.73
N ASN A 101 10.88 38.51 13.18
CA ASN A 101 12.29 38.77 12.88
C ASN A 101 13.22 37.72 13.56
N ARG A 102 13.11 36.44 13.17
CA ARG A 102 14.04 35.37 13.52
C ARG A 102 14.57 34.76 12.24
N GLU A 103 15.89 34.74 12.09
CA GLU A 103 16.57 33.93 11.08
C GLU A 103 16.33 32.44 11.38
N HIS A 104 15.13 31.93 11.09
CA HIS A 104 14.89 30.50 11.05
C HIS A 104 15.46 29.99 9.73
N THR A 105 16.65 29.39 9.80
CA THR A 105 17.24 28.63 8.69
C THR A 105 16.42 27.36 8.50
N THR A 106 15.42 27.43 7.63
CA THR A 106 14.57 26.28 7.28
C THR A 106 15.44 25.13 6.75
N THR A 107 15.49 24.02 7.47
CA THR A 107 16.28 22.84 7.16
C THR A 107 15.46 21.80 6.38
N SER A 108 16.12 20.82 5.76
CA SER A 108 15.43 19.68 5.10
C SER A 108 14.46 18.94 6.04
N ASN A 109 14.73 18.96 7.35
CA ASN A 109 13.87 18.36 8.38
C ASN A 109 12.53 19.07 8.57
N ASP A 110 12.36 20.28 8.01
CA ASP A 110 11.11 21.04 8.08
C ASP A 110 10.11 20.62 6.99
N ILE A 111 10.53 19.79 6.03
CA ILE A 111 9.67 19.22 4.99
C ILE A 111 9.10 17.90 5.50
N ILE A 112 7.77 17.86 5.64
CA ILE A 112 7.05 16.71 6.16
C ILE A 112 6.12 16.12 5.09
N PHE A 113 6.01 14.80 5.06
CA PHE A 113 4.96 14.12 4.32
C PHE A 113 3.69 14.02 5.18
N VAL A 114 2.59 14.54 4.66
CA VAL A 114 1.26 14.39 5.27
C VAL A 114 0.36 13.69 4.26
N GLY A 115 -0.18 12.53 4.64
CA GLY A 115 -0.98 11.72 3.74
C GLY A 115 -1.86 10.71 4.45
N ILE A 116 -2.66 10.01 3.65
CA ILE A 116 -3.55 8.94 4.07
C ILE A 116 -2.97 7.63 3.53
N ALA A 117 -2.83 6.64 4.40
CA ALA A 117 -2.53 5.26 4.02
C ALA A 117 -3.84 4.46 3.95
N ARG A 118 -4.16 3.92 2.79
CA ARG A 118 -5.34 3.05 2.59
C ARG A 118 -4.85 1.61 2.46
N LEU A 119 -5.41 0.70 3.24
CA LEU A 119 -5.14 -0.72 3.09
C LEU A 119 -5.65 -1.17 1.71
N MET A 120 -4.77 -1.69 0.87
CA MET A 120 -5.18 -2.28 -0.39
C MET A 120 -5.85 -3.63 -0.09
N GLN A 121 -7.17 -3.67 -0.25
CA GLN A 121 -7.93 -4.92 -0.12
C GLN A 121 -7.41 -5.90 -1.19
N ARG A 122 -6.85 -7.02 -0.74
CA ARG A 122 -6.38 -8.09 -1.62
C ARG A 122 -7.57 -8.64 -2.42
N ARG A 123 -7.34 -9.00 -3.69
CA ARG A 123 -8.33 -9.69 -4.51
C ARG A 123 -8.65 -11.04 -3.85
N LEU A 124 -9.87 -11.55 -4.03
CA LEU A 124 -10.38 -12.83 -3.48
C LEU A 124 -9.51 -14.08 -3.74
N THR A 125 -8.41 -13.94 -4.48
CA THR A 125 -7.52 -15.00 -4.93
C THR A 125 -6.19 -15.05 -4.17
N GLU A 126 -5.89 -14.09 -3.28
CA GLU A 126 -4.63 -14.10 -2.54
C GLU A 126 -4.73 -14.95 -1.29
N LEU A 127 -4.06 -16.10 -1.33
CA LEU A 127 -3.96 -17.09 -0.27
C LEU A 127 -3.18 -16.51 0.91
N SER A 128 -3.87 -15.85 1.83
CA SER A 128 -3.30 -15.57 3.14
C SER A 128 -3.12 -16.88 3.91
N LEU A 129 -1.99 -17.06 4.59
CA LEU A 129 -1.78 -18.21 5.50
C LEU A 129 -2.90 -18.33 6.55
N PHE A 130 -3.53 -17.22 6.94
CA PHE A 130 -4.67 -17.22 7.84
C PHE A 130 -5.99 -17.61 7.16
N GLU A 131 -6.13 -17.39 5.86
CA GLU A 131 -7.28 -17.88 5.09
C GLU A 131 -7.10 -19.36 4.72
N ALA A 132 -5.87 -19.83 4.61
CA ALA A 132 -5.55 -21.24 4.38
C ALA A 132 -5.96 -22.15 5.56
N THR A 133 -6.05 -21.63 6.79
CA THR A 133 -6.53 -22.41 7.95
C THR A 133 -8.05 -22.49 8.05
N LYS A 134 -8.78 -21.70 7.26
CA LYS A 134 -10.24 -21.76 7.24
C LYS A 134 -10.68 -22.91 6.33
N GLN A 135 -11.60 -23.73 6.82
CA GLN A 135 -12.26 -24.80 6.06
C GLN A 135 -13.32 -24.23 5.09
N GLU A 136 -12.92 -23.24 4.28
CA GLU A 136 -13.77 -22.58 3.31
C GLU A 136 -13.05 -22.43 1.97
N TYR A 137 -13.81 -22.38 0.89
CA TYR A 137 -13.30 -22.09 -0.45
C TYR A 137 -14.26 -21.11 -1.15
N VAL A 138 -13.75 -20.45 -2.18
CA VAL A 138 -14.51 -19.45 -2.94
C VAL A 138 -14.65 -19.90 -4.39
N THR A 139 -15.87 -19.84 -4.91
CA THR A 139 -16.17 -19.99 -6.33
C THR A 139 -16.80 -18.72 -6.89
N ARG A 140 -16.63 -18.49 -8.19
CA ARG A 140 -17.40 -17.48 -8.94
C ARG A 140 -18.17 -18.17 -10.04
N HIS A 141 -19.43 -17.83 -10.19
CA HIS A 141 -20.32 -18.46 -11.18
C HIS A 141 -20.86 -17.42 -12.16
N LEU A 142 -21.17 -17.88 -13.38
CA LEU A 142 -22.10 -17.18 -14.26
C LEU A 142 -23.53 -17.27 -13.72
N ILE A 143 -24.43 -16.46 -14.27
CA ILE A 143 -25.85 -16.44 -13.91
C ILE A 143 -26.53 -17.81 -14.15
N ASP A 144 -26.03 -18.59 -15.10
CA ASP A 144 -26.50 -19.96 -15.37
C ASP A 144 -26.02 -21.00 -14.35
N GLY A 145 -25.22 -20.59 -13.35
CA GLY A 145 -24.64 -21.47 -12.33
C GLY A 145 -23.32 -22.12 -12.74
N ARG A 146 -22.76 -21.81 -13.92
CA ARG A 146 -21.47 -22.36 -14.35
C ARG A 146 -20.31 -21.74 -13.58
N ILE A 147 -19.43 -22.57 -13.04
CA ILE A 147 -18.25 -22.16 -12.30
C ILE A 147 -17.21 -21.59 -13.27
N ILE A 148 -16.84 -20.32 -13.12
CA ILE A 148 -15.79 -19.64 -13.92
C ILE A 148 -14.49 -19.46 -13.15
N PHE A 149 -14.51 -19.67 -11.85
CA PHE A 149 -13.34 -19.66 -10.99
C PHE A 149 -13.62 -20.49 -9.75
N CYS A 150 -12.63 -21.28 -9.33
CA CYS A 150 -12.63 -21.96 -8.05
C CYS A 150 -11.24 -21.82 -7.41
N ASP A 151 -11.22 -21.47 -6.13
CA ASP A 151 -10.02 -21.50 -5.32
C ASP A 151 -9.49 -22.94 -5.16
N HIS A 152 -8.17 -23.13 -5.24
CA HIS A 152 -7.50 -24.43 -5.07
C HIS A 152 -7.77 -25.11 -3.72
N ARG A 153 -8.21 -24.36 -2.68
CA ARG A 153 -8.60 -24.89 -1.36
C ARG A 153 -9.74 -25.90 -1.41
N ILE A 154 -10.53 -25.93 -2.49
CA ILE A 154 -11.56 -26.95 -2.69
C ILE A 154 -11.02 -28.39 -2.60
N SER A 155 -9.74 -28.60 -2.93
CA SER A 155 -9.06 -29.89 -2.79
C SER A 155 -9.02 -30.39 -1.36
N VAL A 156 -8.77 -29.49 -0.41
CA VAL A 156 -8.71 -29.82 1.02
C VAL A 156 -10.11 -29.89 1.62
N VAL A 157 -11.01 -28.98 1.21
CA VAL A 157 -12.34 -28.86 1.83
C VAL A 157 -13.35 -29.88 1.30
N ALA A 158 -13.36 -30.14 -0.01
CA ALA A 158 -14.36 -30.96 -0.67
C ALA A 158 -13.78 -32.13 -1.49
N GLY A 159 -12.45 -32.21 -1.64
CA GLY A 159 -11.78 -33.32 -2.32
C GLY A 159 -11.70 -33.21 -3.85
N TYR A 160 -12.13 -32.08 -4.43
CA TYR A 160 -12.05 -31.84 -5.88
C TYR A 160 -10.83 -31.00 -6.24
N MET A 161 -10.34 -31.12 -7.47
CA MET A 161 -9.38 -30.14 -8.01
C MET A 161 -10.13 -28.93 -8.59
N SER A 162 -9.50 -27.75 -8.54
CA SER A 162 -10.07 -26.51 -9.11
C SER A 162 -10.44 -26.67 -10.58
N GLU A 163 -9.66 -27.43 -11.32
CA GLU A 163 -9.79 -27.71 -12.75
C GLU A 163 -10.96 -28.65 -13.04
N GLU A 164 -11.29 -29.57 -12.13
CA GLU A 164 -12.40 -30.52 -12.31
C GLU A 164 -13.76 -29.85 -12.20
N VAL A 165 -13.87 -28.83 -11.33
CA VAL A 165 -15.12 -28.10 -11.12
C VAL A 165 -15.24 -26.90 -12.06
N SER A 166 -14.13 -26.38 -12.57
CA SER A 166 -14.15 -25.24 -13.48
C SER A 166 -14.88 -25.58 -14.78
N GLY A 167 -15.84 -24.73 -15.16
CA GLY A 167 -16.70 -24.93 -16.33
C GLY A 167 -17.90 -25.85 -16.08
N ALA A 168 -17.95 -26.59 -14.98
CA ALA A 168 -19.12 -27.36 -14.59
C ALA A 168 -20.21 -26.47 -13.98
N ASN A 169 -21.45 -26.95 -14.00
CA ASN A 169 -22.53 -26.27 -13.29
C ASN A 169 -22.49 -26.62 -11.79
N ALA A 170 -22.54 -25.62 -10.92
CA ALA A 170 -22.48 -25.79 -9.47
C ALA A 170 -23.60 -26.69 -8.91
N PHE A 171 -24.78 -26.69 -9.53
CA PHE A 171 -25.90 -27.54 -9.12
C PHE A 171 -25.61 -29.04 -9.27
N ARG A 172 -24.62 -29.43 -10.10
CA ARG A 172 -24.20 -30.84 -10.26
C ARG A 172 -23.59 -31.42 -8.98
N PHE A 173 -23.03 -30.57 -8.13
CA PHE A 173 -22.35 -30.98 -6.89
C PHE A 173 -23.25 -30.89 -5.66
N MET A 174 -24.50 -30.44 -5.82
CA MET A 174 -25.47 -30.32 -4.73
C MET A 174 -26.26 -31.61 -4.56
N HIS A 175 -26.68 -31.89 -3.33
CA HIS A 175 -27.62 -32.98 -3.06
C HIS A 175 -28.96 -32.70 -3.74
N ALA A 176 -29.61 -33.73 -4.28
CA ALA A 176 -30.82 -33.59 -5.10
C ALA A 176 -31.94 -32.83 -4.37
N ASP A 177 -32.10 -33.07 -3.08
CA ASP A 177 -33.12 -32.42 -2.24
C ASP A 177 -32.85 -30.93 -2.00
N ASP A 178 -31.59 -30.49 -2.11
CA ASP A 178 -31.16 -29.11 -1.81
C ASP A 178 -31.16 -28.20 -3.04
N VAL A 179 -31.07 -28.77 -4.25
CA VAL A 179 -31.02 -28.00 -5.51
C VAL A 179 -32.20 -27.03 -5.62
N ARG A 180 -33.40 -27.49 -5.26
CA ARG A 180 -34.63 -26.69 -5.34
C ARG A 180 -34.58 -25.49 -4.38
N TRP A 181 -34.09 -25.68 -3.17
CA TRP A 181 -33.97 -24.61 -2.17
C TRP A 181 -32.93 -23.58 -2.59
N THR A 182 -31.79 -24.03 -3.12
CA THR A 182 -30.75 -23.12 -3.64
C THR A 182 -31.28 -22.26 -4.80
N MET A 183 -32.04 -22.84 -5.73
CA MET A 183 -32.64 -22.06 -6.83
C MET A 183 -33.63 -20.99 -6.36
N ILE A 184 -34.34 -21.23 -5.25
CA ILE A 184 -35.24 -20.23 -4.65
C ILE A 184 -34.42 -19.10 -4.02
N GLY A 185 -33.34 -19.43 -3.30
CA GLY A 185 -32.46 -18.44 -2.69
C GLY A 185 -31.78 -17.51 -3.69
N LEU A 186 -31.45 -18.00 -4.90
CA LEU A 186 -30.81 -17.20 -5.95
C LEU A 186 -31.76 -16.22 -6.68
N ARG A 187 -33.06 -16.24 -6.39
CA ARG A 187 -34.07 -15.35 -7.01
C ARG A 187 -34.45 -14.14 -6.14
N GLN A 188 -33.95 -14.06 -4.91
CA GLN A 188 -34.16 -12.93 -3.99
C GLN A 188 -33.01 -11.94 -4.10
#